data_AF-A0A7X9S003-F1
#
_entry.id   AF-A0A7X9S003-F1
#
_cell.length_a   1.000
_cell.length_b   1.000
_cell.length_c   1.000
_cell.angle_alpha   90.00
_cell.angle_beta   90.00
_cell.angle_gamma   90.00
#
_symmetry.space_group_name_H-M   'P 1'
#
loop_
_entity.id
_entity.type
_entity.pdbx_description
1 polymer ?
#
loop_
_entity_poly.entity_id
_entity_poly.type
_entity_poly.pdbx_seq_one_letter_code
_entity_poly.pdbx_strand_id
1 'polypeptide(L)'
;MGLSFNAETVRDDLPKLVNKLKSDIEKDEVGFRKELNHHSKAILNNMIADPNDWNITTLMLDKLGNKLFNFAFNPEDIDNIDNREFLFSILYLFYSEFNLKKNKQLSGDAALNLEAFVAQNSTSLGERANNLIKQYQLILPALIFKETFNDSTINGIIDYKERLIDSERTLEKLDSKLKKREEKIQELDDALKEKEIAFNFVVTTHRH
;
A
#
# COMPACT_ATOMS: atom_id res chain seq x y z
N MET A 1 -14.73 19.99 10.55
CA MET A 1 -14.18 19.69 9.22
C MET A 1 -12.71 19.42 9.41
N GLY A 2 -12.29 18.16 9.31
CA GLY A 2 -10.88 17.81 9.42
C GLY A 2 -10.18 18.20 8.12
N LEU A 3 -9.17 19.07 8.20
CA LEU A 3 -8.24 19.27 7.10
C LEU A 3 -7.50 17.93 6.91
N SER A 4 -7.79 17.21 5.83
CA SER A 4 -6.94 16.10 5.41
C SER A 4 -5.63 16.70 4.93
N PHE A 5 -4.50 16.23 5.48
CA PHE A 5 -3.19 16.67 4.98
C PHE A 5 -3.10 16.38 3.49
N ASN A 6 -2.76 17.41 2.71
CA ASN A 6 -2.29 17.28 1.34
C ASN A 6 -0.93 17.99 1.29
N ALA A 7 0.11 17.32 0.79
CA ALA A 7 1.46 17.86 0.73
C ALA A 7 1.52 19.18 -0.05
N GLU A 8 0.62 19.39 -1.03
CA GLU A 8 0.48 20.67 -1.72
C GLU A 8 0.00 21.80 -0.81
N THR A 9 -0.92 21.51 0.11
CA THR A 9 -1.49 22.51 1.03
C THR A 9 -0.48 22.97 2.08
N VAL A 10 0.52 22.14 2.41
CA VAL A 10 1.56 22.46 3.39
C VAL A 10 2.84 22.98 2.73
N ARG A 11 2.93 22.89 1.40
CA ARG A 11 4.12 23.26 0.62
C ARG A 11 4.61 24.68 0.91
N ASP A 12 3.70 25.60 1.14
CA ASP A 12 4.03 27.01 1.39
C ASP A 12 4.51 27.28 2.83
N ASP A 13 4.19 26.39 3.77
CA ASP A 13 4.54 26.51 5.19
C ASP A 13 5.79 25.70 5.58
N LEU A 14 6.08 24.58 4.91
CA LEU A 14 7.29 23.79 5.14
C LEU A 14 8.61 24.61 5.03
N PRO A 15 8.76 25.59 4.11
CA PRO A 15 9.94 26.44 4.04
C PRO A 15 10.21 27.24 5.32
N LYS A 16 9.17 27.63 6.07
CA LYS A 16 9.32 28.33 7.36
C LYS A 16 10.02 27.45 8.37
N LEU A 17 9.61 26.18 8.44
CA LEU A 17 10.22 25.17 9.30
C LEU A 17 11.67 24.86 8.89
N VAL A 18 11.94 24.76 7.59
CA VAL A 18 13.30 24.59 7.06
C VAL A 18 14.21 25.76 7.46
N ASN A 19 13.72 27.00 7.36
CA ASN A 19 14.48 28.18 7.73
C ASN A 19 14.77 28.23 9.24
N LYS A 20 13.80 27.85 10.08
CA LYS A 20 13.99 27.72 11.52
C LYS A 20 15.09 26.70 11.83
N LEU A 21 15.00 25.48 11.27
CA LEU A 21 16.00 24.44 11.45
C LEU A 21 17.38 24.87 10.94
N LYS A 22 17.45 25.63 9.84
CA LYS A 22 18.73 26.18 9.32
C LYS A 22 19.35 27.15 10.33
N SER A 23 18.59 28.09 10.87
CA SER A 23 19.04 29.01 11.93
C SER A 23 19.60 28.24 13.13
N ASP A 24 18.92 27.17 13.52
CA ASP A 24 19.30 26.41 14.72
C ASP A 24 20.54 25.55 14.49
N ILE A 25 20.73 25.00 13.29
CA ILE A 25 21.98 24.32 12.89
C ILE A 25 23.20 25.25 12.95
N GLU A 26 23.01 26.53 12.59
CA GLU A 26 24.07 27.55 12.64
C GLU A 26 24.42 27.95 14.08
N LYS A 27 23.47 27.85 15.01
CA LYS A 27 23.65 28.12 16.45
C LYS A 27 24.23 26.92 17.21
N ASP A 28 23.91 25.70 16.80
CA ASP A 28 24.40 24.49 17.44
C ASP A 28 25.84 24.20 16.99
N GLU A 29 26.81 24.29 17.91
CA GLU A 29 28.24 24.21 17.56
C GLU A 29 28.63 22.82 17.01
N VAL A 30 28.34 21.71 17.71
CA VAL A 30 28.47 20.31 17.23
C VAL A 30 27.61 19.41 18.14
N GLY A 31 27.02 18.33 17.60
CA GLY A 31 26.43 17.24 18.41
C GLY A 31 25.09 16.72 17.91
N PHE A 32 24.47 15.85 18.71
CA PHE A 32 23.20 15.18 18.43
C PHE A 32 22.11 16.10 17.87
N ARG A 33 21.94 17.30 18.44
CA ARG A 33 20.91 18.27 18.02
C ARG A 33 21.14 18.82 16.62
N LYS A 34 22.40 19.08 16.27
CA LYS A 34 22.79 19.57 14.95
C LYS A 34 22.51 18.54 13.88
N GLU A 35 22.88 17.27 14.14
CA GLU A 35 22.61 16.15 13.24
C GLU A 35 21.10 15.88 13.10
N LEU A 36 20.37 15.89 14.21
CA LEU A 36 18.91 15.74 14.22
C LEU A 36 18.23 16.79 13.34
N ASN A 37 18.64 18.05 13.48
CA ASN A 37 18.13 19.16 12.66
C ASN A 37 18.54 19.01 11.20
N HIS A 38 19.77 18.53 10.94
CA HIS A 38 20.27 18.28 9.59
C HIS A 38 19.42 17.22 8.86
N HIS A 39 19.13 16.09 9.52
CA HIS A 39 18.27 15.05 8.98
C HIS A 39 16.82 15.53 8.79
N SER A 40 16.25 16.23 9.78
CA SER A 40 14.91 16.80 9.68
C SER A 40 14.78 17.75 8.48
N LYS A 41 15.75 18.64 8.32
CA LYS A 41 15.84 19.57 7.19
C LYS A 41 15.97 18.83 5.86
N ALA A 42 16.78 17.77 5.79
CA ALA A 42 16.96 16.99 4.56
C ALA A 42 15.63 16.36 4.11
N ILE A 43 14.86 15.77 5.04
CA ILE A 43 13.54 15.19 4.73
C ILE A 43 12.58 16.28 4.23
N LEU A 44 12.50 17.40 4.95
CA LEU A 44 11.63 18.52 4.58
C LEU A 44 11.97 19.12 3.20
N ASN A 45 13.26 19.26 2.88
CA ASN A 45 13.67 19.73 1.56
C ASN A 45 13.22 18.78 0.44
N ASN A 46 13.28 17.47 0.66
CA ASN A 46 12.77 16.50 -0.30
C ASN A 46 11.24 16.54 -0.41
N MET A 47 10.53 16.79 0.70
CA MET A 47 9.07 17.04 0.68
C MET A 47 8.71 18.28 -0.14
N ILE A 48 9.51 19.35 -0.04
CA ILE A 48 9.28 20.61 -0.78
C ILE A 48 9.59 20.44 -2.27
N ALA A 49 10.65 19.68 -2.60
CA ALA A 49 11.07 19.45 -3.98
C ALA A 49 10.01 18.69 -4.78
N ASP A 50 9.50 17.59 -4.23
CA ASP A 50 8.56 16.70 -4.91
C ASP A 50 7.32 16.39 -4.04
N PRO A 51 6.46 17.37 -3.70
CA PRO A 51 5.37 17.18 -2.73
C PRO A 51 4.38 16.06 -3.12
N ASN A 52 4.14 15.89 -4.42
CA ASN A 52 3.22 14.87 -4.92
C ASN A 52 3.71 13.43 -4.65
N ASP A 53 5.03 13.24 -4.57
CA ASP A 53 5.60 11.93 -4.27
C ASP A 53 5.30 11.50 -2.82
N TRP A 54 5.11 12.46 -1.93
CA TRP A 54 4.80 12.22 -0.52
C TRP A 54 3.31 12.02 -0.27
N ASN A 55 2.43 12.29 -1.23
CA ASN A 55 1.01 11.92 -1.11
C ASN A 55 0.79 10.39 -1.09
N ILE A 56 1.81 9.60 -1.46
CA ILE A 56 1.79 8.14 -1.39
C ILE A 56 1.94 7.63 0.05
N THR A 57 2.44 8.44 1.00
CA THR A 57 2.59 8.07 2.42
C THR A 57 1.27 8.21 3.20
N THR A 58 0.18 7.69 2.64
CA THR A 58 -1.19 7.78 3.14
C THR A 58 -1.34 7.41 4.61
N LEU A 59 -0.59 6.42 5.11
CA LEU A 59 -0.73 5.96 6.49
C LEU A 59 -0.20 7.00 7.48
N MET A 60 0.98 7.59 7.23
CA MET A 60 1.53 8.64 8.08
C MET A 60 0.78 9.95 7.91
N LEU A 61 0.29 10.23 6.71
CA LEU A 61 -0.57 11.39 6.43
C LEU A 61 -1.81 11.39 7.33
N ASP A 62 -2.54 10.27 7.38
CA ASP A 62 -3.76 10.14 8.17
C ASP A 62 -3.50 10.25 9.68
N LYS A 63 -2.37 9.71 10.15
CA LYS A 63 -2.10 9.58 11.59
C LYS A 63 -1.32 10.75 12.19
N LEU A 64 -0.41 11.32 11.43
CA LEU A 64 0.59 12.30 11.91
C LEU A 64 0.65 13.57 11.07
N GLY A 65 -0.01 13.63 9.90
CA GLY A 65 -0.01 14.80 9.03
C GLY A 65 -0.43 16.09 9.73
N ASN A 66 -1.51 16.05 10.54
CA ASN A 66 -1.96 17.22 11.30
C ASN A 66 -0.92 17.72 12.31
N LYS A 67 -0.12 16.83 12.90
CA LYS A 67 0.94 17.22 13.84
C LYS A 67 2.10 17.90 13.10
N LEU A 68 2.46 17.37 11.93
CA LEU A 68 3.44 18.01 11.05
C LEU A 68 2.97 19.39 10.59
N PHE A 69 1.69 19.53 10.24
CA PHE A 69 1.08 20.80 9.86
C PHE A 69 1.18 21.84 10.98
N ASN A 70 0.88 21.44 12.22
CA ASN A 70 0.98 22.36 13.37
C ASN A 70 2.40 22.90 13.54
N PHE A 71 3.44 22.07 13.38
CA PHE A 71 4.83 22.52 13.43
C PHE A 71 5.22 23.40 12.25
N ALA A 72 4.69 23.13 11.05
CA ALA A 72 4.93 23.98 9.88
C ALA A 72 4.29 25.37 10.05
N PHE A 73 3.08 25.43 10.62
CA PHE A 73 2.35 26.67 10.86
C PHE A 73 2.94 27.48 12.02
N ASN A 74 3.39 26.81 13.09
CA ASN A 74 4.02 27.42 14.26
C ASN A 74 5.44 26.88 14.48
N PRO A 75 6.45 27.32 13.68
CA PRO A 75 7.83 26.85 13.84
C PRO A 75 8.48 27.19 15.19
N GLU A 76 7.93 28.12 15.96
CA GLU A 76 8.45 28.41 17.32
C GLU A 76 8.16 27.26 18.29
N ASP A 77 7.17 26.39 18.00
CA ASP A 77 6.83 25.25 18.85
C ASP A 77 7.99 24.23 18.97
N ILE A 78 8.96 24.27 18.05
CA ILE A 78 10.15 23.41 18.06
C ILE A 78 11.36 24.02 18.78
N ASP A 79 11.19 25.13 19.48
CA ASP A 79 12.19 25.64 20.43
C ASP A 79 12.36 24.72 21.63
N ASN A 80 11.28 24.02 22.02
CA ASN A 80 11.38 22.92 22.98
C ASN A 80 12.03 21.70 22.32
N ILE A 81 13.08 21.17 22.94
CA ILE A 81 13.80 19.98 22.49
C ILE A 81 12.89 18.77 22.31
N ASP A 82 11.92 18.56 23.20
CA ASP A 82 10.99 17.42 23.12
C ASP A 82 10.12 17.51 21.86
N ASN A 83 9.68 18.72 21.50
CA ASN A 83 8.89 18.95 20.29
C ASN A 83 9.74 18.82 19.03
N ARG A 84 11.01 19.23 19.08
CA ARG A 84 11.97 19.08 17.98
C ARG A 84 12.29 17.62 17.70
N GLU A 85 12.56 16.84 18.74
CA GLU A 85 12.77 15.40 18.63
C GLU A 85 11.49 14.68 18.18
N PHE A 86 10.34 15.15 18.64
CA PHE A 86 9.05 14.64 18.19
C PHE A 86 8.79 14.97 16.71
N LEU A 87 9.12 16.16 16.23
CA LEU A 87 9.08 16.51 14.81
C LEU A 87 9.99 15.58 14.01
N PHE A 88 11.24 15.38 14.45
CA PHE A 88 12.17 14.45 13.80
C PHE A 88 11.58 13.04 13.72
N SER A 89 10.98 12.54 14.80
CA SER A 89 10.36 11.22 14.81
C SER A 89 9.21 11.11 13.81
N ILE A 90 8.40 12.15 13.63
CA ILE A 90 7.36 12.20 12.61
C ILE A 90 7.99 12.13 11.22
N LEU A 91 8.95 13.01 10.94
CA LEU A 91 9.63 13.08 9.63
C LEU A 91 10.31 11.75 9.27
N TYR A 92 10.96 11.11 10.24
CA TYR A 92 11.55 9.79 10.05
C TYR A 92 10.52 8.74 9.64
N LEU A 93 9.35 8.71 10.28
CA LEU A 93 8.30 7.76 9.93
C LEU A 93 7.72 8.02 8.53
N PHE A 94 7.54 9.29 8.16
CA PHE A 94 7.17 9.65 6.79
C PHE A 94 8.20 9.14 5.78
N TYR A 95 9.50 9.34 6.08
CA TYR A 95 10.59 8.84 5.25
C TYR A 95 10.60 7.30 5.16
N SER A 96 10.42 6.60 6.28
CA SER A 96 10.39 5.13 6.30
C SER A 96 9.23 4.57 5.47
N GLU A 97 8.02 5.14 5.59
CA GLU A 97 6.89 4.73 4.74
C GLU A 97 7.18 5.04 3.27
N PHE A 98 7.71 6.22 2.97
CA PHE A 98 8.06 6.62 1.60
C PHE A 98 9.07 5.65 0.97
N ASN A 99 10.14 5.32 1.69
CA ASN A 99 11.17 4.40 1.21
C ASN A 99 10.60 3.00 0.94
N LEU A 100 9.73 2.51 1.83
CA LEU A 100 9.07 1.21 1.66
C LEU A 100 8.11 1.18 0.46
N LYS A 101 7.37 2.27 0.20
CA LYS A 101 6.38 2.33 -0.89
C LYS A 101 7.00 2.60 -2.26
N LYS A 102 7.96 3.52 -2.37
CA LYS A 102 8.60 3.88 -3.64
C LYS A 102 9.83 3.04 -3.99
N ASN A 103 10.37 2.27 -3.04
CA ASN A 103 11.68 1.61 -3.16
C ASN A 103 12.76 2.59 -3.65
N LYS A 104 12.66 3.86 -3.24
CA LYS A 104 13.51 4.97 -3.67
C LYS A 104 14.11 5.58 -2.42
N GLN A 105 15.42 5.42 -2.25
CA GLN A 105 16.15 6.17 -1.25
C GLN A 105 16.19 7.64 -1.66
N LEU A 106 16.05 8.53 -0.67
CA LEU A 106 16.26 9.95 -0.89
C LEU A 106 17.71 10.19 -1.32
N SER A 107 17.91 11.04 -2.32
CA SER A 107 19.24 11.40 -2.81
C SER A 107 19.91 12.38 -1.86
N GLY A 108 21.13 12.05 -1.41
CA GLY A 108 22.01 12.93 -0.61
C GLY A 108 22.54 12.28 0.66
N ASP A 109 23.76 12.65 1.07
CA ASP A 109 24.49 12.05 2.21
C ASP A 109 23.71 12.08 3.53
N ALA A 110 22.88 13.12 3.72
CA ALA A 110 22.05 13.27 4.91
C ALA A 110 20.91 12.25 5.01
N ALA A 111 20.42 11.72 3.89
CA ALA A 111 19.35 10.72 3.91
C ALA A 111 19.89 9.28 3.91
N LEU A 112 21.09 9.08 3.36
CA LEU A 112 21.78 7.78 3.31
C LEU A 112 22.14 7.23 4.70
N ASN A 113 22.28 8.09 5.72
CA ASN A 113 22.68 7.68 7.07
C ASN A 113 21.57 7.76 8.13
N LEU A 114 20.32 8.00 7.72
CA LEU A 114 19.23 8.31 8.65
C LEU A 114 18.86 7.12 9.55
N GLU A 115 18.89 5.90 9.03
CA GLU A 115 18.66 4.68 9.82
C GLU A 115 19.80 4.42 10.81
N ALA A 116 21.05 4.65 10.39
CA ALA A 116 22.22 4.53 11.28
C ALA A 116 22.17 5.56 12.41
N PHE A 117 21.78 6.80 12.10
CA PHE A 117 21.59 7.85 13.10
C PHE A 117 20.55 7.46 14.16
N VAL A 118 19.38 6.96 13.74
CA VAL A 118 18.33 6.51 14.66
C VAL A 118 18.81 5.33 15.51
N ALA A 119 19.51 4.37 14.91
CA ALA A 119 20.03 3.21 15.64
C ALA A 119 21.05 3.63 16.72
N GLN A 120 21.98 4.51 16.37
CA GLN A 120 23.05 4.97 17.27
C GLN A 120 22.56 5.92 18.36
N ASN A 121 21.53 6.72 18.09
CA ASN A 121 21.04 7.75 19.01
C ASN A 121 19.67 7.42 19.63
N SER A 122 19.22 6.17 19.55
CA SER A 122 17.92 5.74 20.08
C SER A 122 17.76 5.97 21.59
N THR A 123 18.85 6.04 22.35
CA THR A 123 18.86 6.35 23.79
C THR A 123 18.98 7.85 24.08
N SER A 124 19.45 8.64 23.11
CA SER A 124 19.57 10.09 23.22
C SER A 124 18.27 10.83 22.89
N LEU A 125 17.37 10.18 22.13
CA LEU A 125 16.02 10.66 21.90
C LEU A 125 15.18 10.58 23.17
N GLY A 126 14.42 11.63 23.45
CA GLY A 126 13.42 11.69 24.49
C GLY A 126 12.38 10.58 24.35
N GLU A 127 11.83 10.16 25.49
CA GLU A 127 10.96 9.00 25.61
C GLU A 127 9.78 9.03 24.61
N ARG A 128 9.14 10.20 24.45
CA ARG A 128 8.03 10.39 23.52
C ARG A 128 8.42 10.12 22.06
N ALA A 129 9.56 10.65 21.62
CA ALA A 129 10.03 10.48 20.25
C ALA A 129 10.44 9.02 20.01
N ASN A 130 11.19 8.44 20.94
CA ASN A 130 11.64 7.05 20.86
C ASN A 130 10.48 6.04 20.85
N ASN A 131 9.49 6.24 21.73
CA ASN A 131 8.30 5.38 21.78
C ASN A 131 7.48 5.46 20.49
N LEU A 132 7.35 6.65 19.89
CA LEU A 132 6.68 6.80 18.61
C LEU A 132 7.40 5.97 17.53
N ILE A 133 8.72 6.12 17.40
CA ILE A 133 9.52 5.39 16.42
C ILE A 133 9.36 3.88 16.61
N LYS A 134 9.55 3.37 17.83
CA LYS A 134 9.46 1.93 18.13
C LYS A 134 8.08 1.35 17.82
N GLN A 135 7.01 2.02 18.25
CA GLN A 135 5.65 1.56 18.00
C GLN A 135 5.36 1.49 16.51
N TYR A 136 5.76 2.51 15.75
CA TYR A 136 5.50 2.53 14.32
C TYR A 136 6.41 1.60 13.54
N GLN A 137 7.67 1.40 13.93
CA GLN A 137 8.52 0.38 13.30
C GLN A 137 7.91 -1.03 13.43
N LEU A 138 7.24 -1.33 14.55
CA LEU A 138 6.54 -2.60 14.75
C LEU A 138 5.26 -2.72 13.91
N ILE A 139 4.49 -1.64 13.80
CA ILE A 139 3.14 -1.68 13.22
C ILE A 139 3.15 -1.35 11.72
N LEU A 140 4.10 -0.55 11.24
CA LEU A 140 4.17 -0.06 9.87
C LEU A 140 4.23 -1.18 8.82
N PRO A 141 5.04 -2.24 8.98
CA PRO A 141 5.02 -3.37 8.03
C PRO A 141 3.65 -4.02 7.93
N ALA A 142 2.97 -4.20 9.07
CA ALA A 142 1.63 -4.78 9.11
C ALA A 142 0.57 -3.86 8.47
N LEU A 143 0.69 -2.54 8.65
CA LEU A 143 -0.21 -1.58 8.00
C LEU A 143 0.00 -1.53 6.50
N ILE A 144 1.25 -1.50 6.03
CA ILE A 144 1.57 -1.53 4.60
C ILE A 144 1.05 -2.83 4.00
N PHE A 145 1.30 -3.97 4.64
CA PHE A 145 0.78 -5.26 4.18
C PHE A 145 -0.75 -5.27 4.10
N LYS A 146 -1.44 -4.73 5.11
CA LYS A 146 -2.89 -4.60 5.11
C LYS A 146 -3.38 -3.69 3.97
N GLU A 147 -2.71 -2.58 3.70
CA GLU A 147 -3.05 -1.68 2.60
C GLU A 147 -2.87 -2.39 1.24
N THR A 148 -1.74 -3.06 1.04
CA THR A 148 -1.46 -3.84 -0.17
C THR A 148 -2.49 -4.95 -0.39
N PHE A 149 -2.87 -5.70 0.64
CA PHE A 149 -3.88 -6.77 0.52
C PHE A 149 -5.28 -6.25 0.21
N ASN A 150 -5.61 -5.05 0.68
CA ASN A 150 -6.89 -4.41 0.39
C ASN A 150 -6.86 -3.59 -0.91
N ASP A 151 -5.75 -3.61 -1.65
CA ASP A 151 -5.66 -2.97 -2.95
C ASP A 151 -6.67 -3.62 -3.90
N SER A 152 -7.43 -2.77 -4.59
CA SER A 152 -8.38 -3.14 -5.64
C SER A 152 -7.81 -4.13 -6.66
N THR A 153 -6.52 -4.08 -6.93
CA THR A 153 -5.82 -4.96 -7.85
C THR A 153 -5.76 -6.39 -7.33
N ILE A 154 -5.45 -6.58 -6.03
CA ILE A 154 -5.40 -7.91 -5.41
C ILE A 154 -6.82 -8.49 -5.29
N ASN A 155 -7.78 -7.66 -4.89
CA ASN A 155 -9.19 -8.06 -4.87
C ASN A 155 -9.68 -8.48 -6.27
N GLY A 156 -9.29 -7.75 -7.32
CA GLY A 156 -9.62 -8.12 -8.70
C GLY A 156 -9.02 -9.45 -9.16
N ILE A 157 -7.80 -9.79 -8.69
CA ILE A 157 -7.18 -11.09 -8.97
C ILE A 157 -7.91 -12.22 -8.23
N ILE A 158 -8.31 -11.99 -6.98
CA ILE A 158 -9.10 -12.94 -6.19
C ILE A 158 -10.44 -13.19 -6.89
N ASP A 159 -11.17 -12.13 -7.23
CA ASP A 159 -12.45 -12.20 -7.94
C ASP A 159 -12.32 -12.90 -9.30
N TYR A 160 -11.24 -12.62 -10.04
CA TYR A 160 -10.96 -13.28 -11.31
C TYR A 160 -10.76 -14.78 -11.12
N LYS A 161 -9.98 -15.18 -10.10
CA LYS A 161 -9.74 -16.60 -9.79
C LYS A 161 -11.02 -17.31 -9.38
N GLU A 162 -11.88 -16.67 -8.60
CA GLU A 162 -13.19 -17.23 -8.22
C GLU A 162 -14.08 -17.42 -9.46
N ARG A 163 -14.15 -16.42 -10.33
CA ARG A 163 -14.90 -16.52 -11.61
C ARG A 163 -14.35 -17.60 -12.53
N LEU A 164 -13.04 -17.79 -12.57
CA LEU A 164 -12.41 -18.86 -13.35
C LEU A 164 -12.88 -20.23 -12.84
N ILE A 165 -12.83 -20.45 -11.53
CA ILE A 165 -13.28 -21.70 -10.90
C ILE A 165 -14.76 -21.96 -11.18
N ASP A 166 -15.60 -20.94 -11.08
CA ASP A 166 -17.04 -21.08 -11.37
C ASP A 166 -17.32 -21.33 -12.86
N SER A 167 -16.51 -20.76 -13.76
CA SER A 167 -16.58 -21.03 -15.19
C SER A 167 -16.18 -22.47 -15.50
N GLU A 168 -15.08 -22.97 -14.91
CA GLU A 168 -14.62 -24.37 -15.06
C GLU A 168 -15.69 -25.35 -14.58
N ARG A 169 -16.28 -25.11 -13.40
CA ARG A 169 -17.41 -25.92 -12.88
C ARG A 169 -18.63 -25.88 -13.78
N THR A 170 -18.89 -24.75 -14.43
CA THR A 170 -20.02 -24.61 -15.36
C THR A 170 -19.75 -25.38 -16.65
N LEU A 171 -18.52 -25.34 -17.17
CA LEU A 171 -18.10 -26.14 -18.32
C LEU A 171 -18.24 -27.63 -18.05
N GLU A 172 -17.75 -28.13 -16.91
CA GLU A 172 -17.91 -29.54 -16.52
C GLU A 172 -19.40 -29.97 -16.44
N LYS A 173 -20.27 -29.08 -15.93
CA LYS A 173 -21.72 -29.33 -15.90
C LYS A 173 -22.35 -29.34 -17.29
N LEU A 174 -21.86 -28.53 -18.22
CA LEU A 174 -22.35 -28.49 -19.59
C LEU A 174 -21.88 -29.72 -20.37
N ASP A 175 -20.62 -30.10 -20.26
CA ASP A 175 -20.06 -31.30 -20.89
C ASP A 175 -20.77 -32.56 -20.41
N SER A 176 -21.00 -32.70 -19.10
CA SER A 176 -21.76 -33.83 -18.57
C SER A 176 -23.22 -33.87 -19.05
N LYS A 177 -23.86 -32.71 -19.28
CA LYS A 177 -25.20 -32.65 -19.87
C LYS A 177 -25.21 -32.99 -21.36
N LEU A 178 -24.20 -32.53 -22.10
CA LEU A 178 -24.04 -32.84 -23.53
C LEU A 178 -23.84 -34.34 -23.73
N LYS A 179 -22.93 -34.94 -22.96
CA LYS A 179 -22.69 -36.38 -23.01
C LYS A 179 -23.94 -37.21 -22.74
N LYS A 180 -24.73 -36.85 -21.72
CA LYS A 180 -26.03 -37.50 -21.44
C LYS A 180 -27.04 -37.34 -22.58
N ARG A 181 -27.01 -36.22 -23.30
CA ARG A 181 -27.90 -36.00 -24.45
C ARG A 181 -27.45 -36.82 -25.66
N GLU A 182 -26.14 -36.90 -25.91
CA GLU A 182 -25.57 -37.76 -26.95
C GLU A 182 -25.90 -39.22 -26.72
N GLU A 183 -25.71 -39.72 -25.48
CA GLU A 183 -26.10 -41.07 -25.08
C GLU A 183 -27.59 -41.33 -25.38
N LYS A 184 -28.47 -40.40 -25.01
CA LYS A 184 -29.91 -40.51 -25.27
C LYS A 184 -30.28 -40.47 -26.75
N ILE A 185 -29.58 -39.66 -27.55
CA ILE A 185 -29.78 -39.61 -29.00
C ILE A 185 -29.35 -40.93 -29.63
N GLN A 186 -28.23 -41.49 -29.19
CA GLN A 186 -27.74 -42.79 -29.66
C GLN A 186 -28.74 -43.90 -29.33
N GLU A 187 -29.26 -43.94 -28.10
CA GLU A 187 -30.32 -44.89 -27.69
C GLU A 187 -31.58 -44.79 -28.56
N LEU A 188 -32.00 -43.57 -28.91
CA LEU A 188 -33.15 -43.35 -29.78
C LEU A 188 -32.88 -43.77 -31.23
N ASP A 189 -31.69 -43.50 -31.76
CA ASP A 189 -31.28 -43.91 -33.10
C ASP A 189 -31.22 -45.44 -33.22
N ASP A 190 -30.66 -46.11 -32.22
CA ASP A 190 -30.59 -47.57 -32.15
C ASP A 190 -32.00 -48.18 -32.08
N ALA A 191 -32.90 -47.61 -31.27
CA ALA A 191 -34.29 -48.03 -31.18
C ALA A 191 -35.07 -47.82 -32.49
N LEU A 192 -34.81 -46.72 -33.21
CA LEU A 192 -35.43 -46.45 -34.52
C LEU A 192 -34.97 -47.46 -35.58
N LYS A 193 -33.67 -47.77 -35.63
CA LYS A 193 -33.11 -48.79 -36.53
C LYS A 193 -33.72 -50.16 -36.27
N GLU A 194 -33.89 -50.55 -35.00
CA GLU A 194 -34.53 -51.82 -34.65
C GLU A 194 -35.99 -51.89 -35.16
N LYS A 195 -36.74 -50.79 -35.02
CA LYS A 195 -38.11 -50.69 -35.55
C LYS A 195 -38.15 -50.74 -37.07
N GLU A 196 -37.22 -50.08 -37.76
CA GLU A 196 -37.12 -50.12 -39.23
C GLU A 196 -36.88 -51.54 -39.75
N ILE A 197 -36.00 -52.30 -39.10
CA ILE A 197 -35.77 -53.72 -39.40
C ILE A 197 -37.07 -54.52 -39.22
N ALA A 198 -37.79 -54.32 -38.10
CA ALA A 198 -39.04 -55.01 -37.84
C ALA A 198 -40.13 -54.70 -38.89
N PHE A 199 -40.22 -53.46 -39.37
CA PHE A 199 -41.18 -53.09 -40.43
C PHE A 199 -40.85 -53.74 -41.78
N ASN A 200 -39.57 -53.85 -42.14
CA ASN A 200 -39.15 -54.51 -43.39
C ASN A 200 -39.44 -56.03 -43.41
N PHE A 201 -39.50 -56.68 -42.25
CA PHE A 201 -39.91 -58.09 -42.12
C PHE A 201 -41.42 -58.31 -42.28
N VAL A 202 -42.26 -57.36 -41.85
CA VAL A 202 -43.73 -57.46 -41.96
C VAL A 202 -44.20 -57.23 -43.41
N VAL A 203 -43.54 -56.33 -44.16
CA VAL A 203 -43.91 -56.06 -45.56
C VAL A 203 -43.54 -57.21 -46.51
N THR A 204 -42.48 -57.97 -46.21
CA THR A 204 -42.04 -59.10 -47.03
C THR A 204 -42.85 -60.38 -46.80
N THR A 205 -43.47 -60.54 -45.62
CA THR A 205 -44.29 -61.71 -45.27
C THR A 205 -45.76 -61.61 -45.72
N HIS A 206 -46.19 -60.48 -46.29
CA HIS A 206 -47.54 -60.31 -46.87
C HIS A 206 -47.56 -60.29 -48.41
N ARG A 207 -46.50 -60.81 -49.05
CA ARG A 207 -46.38 -60.90 -50.53
C ARG A 207 -46.35 -62.33 -51.09
N HIS A 208 -46.95 -63.29 -50.39
CA HIS A 208 -47.24 -64.62 -50.93
C HIS A 208 -48.74 -64.82 -51.08
#